data_AF-A0AAU5QPM0-F1
#
_entry.id   AF-A0AAU5QPM0-F1
#
_cell.length_a   1.000
_cell.length_b   1.000
_cell.length_c   1.000
_cell.angle_alpha   90.00
_cell.angle_beta   90.00
_cell.angle_gamma   90.00
#
_symmetry.space_group_name_H-M   'P 1'
#
loop_
_entity.id
_entity.type
_entity.pdbx_description
1 polymer ?
#
loop_
_entity_poly.entity_id
_entity_poly.type
_entity_poly.pdbx_seq_one_letter_code
_entity_poly.pdbx_strand_id
1 'polypeptide(L)'
;MIRPRWDLLITGFERAARATSRRRQVQDEEMVERVRLRLTDYAAEWAPPLDAFARMAAALHTSLGAPTDRRPGTDAALHWAGSDTTLVLEHAGDSVYLELVTNKRLSLDEELLRMDEEGLL
;
A
#
# COMPACT_ATOMS: atom_id res chain seq x y z
N MET A 1 31.57 15.55 -5.55
CA MET A 1 31.39 14.34 -6.36
C MET A 1 30.04 13.74 -5.98
N ILE A 2 29.05 13.83 -6.87
CA ILE A 2 27.68 13.32 -6.60
C ILE A 2 27.72 11.80 -6.88
N ARG A 3 27.48 10.97 -5.85
CA ARG A 3 27.35 9.52 -6.05
C ARG A 3 25.96 9.24 -6.63
N PRO A 4 25.82 8.37 -7.65
CA PRO A 4 24.51 7.91 -8.09
C PRO A 4 23.84 7.14 -6.94
N ARG A 5 22.64 7.58 -6.56
CA ARG A 5 21.80 6.95 -5.54
C ARG A 5 20.83 6.00 -6.24
N TRP A 6 20.81 4.74 -5.82
CA TRP A 6 19.93 3.72 -6.38
C TRP A 6 18.80 3.46 -5.40
N ASP A 7 17.59 3.88 -5.76
CA ASP A 7 16.37 3.51 -5.07
C ASP A 7 15.75 2.30 -5.79
N LEU A 8 15.47 1.20 -5.09
CA LEU A 8 14.83 0.03 -5.70
C LEU A 8 13.32 0.26 -5.75
N LEU A 9 12.80 0.49 -6.96
CA LEU A 9 11.37 0.52 -7.22
C LEU A 9 10.89 -0.90 -7.53
N ILE A 10 10.14 -1.50 -6.61
CA ILE A 10 9.45 -2.76 -6.87
C ILE A 10 8.02 -2.43 -7.30
N THR A 11 7.67 -2.82 -8.52
CA THR A 11 6.31 -2.74 -9.04
C THR A 11 5.72 -4.15 -9.11
N GLY A 12 4.54 -4.37 -8.54
CA GLY A 12 3.93 -5.70 -8.54
C GLY A 12 2.40 -5.69 -8.53
N PHE A 13 1.83 -6.80 -8.99
CA PHE A 13 0.40 -7.10 -8.89
C PHE A 13 0.25 -8.29 -7.94
N GLU A 14 -0.53 -8.14 -6.87
CA GLU A 14 -0.84 -9.24 -5.96
C GLU A 14 -2.20 -9.85 -6.31
N ARG A 15 -2.23 -11.19 -6.43
CA ARG A 15 -3.45 -11.99 -6.65
C ARG A 15 -3.87 -12.61 -5.32
N ALA A 16 -5.15 -12.60 -5.00
CA ALA A 16 -5.67 -13.37 -3.87
C ALA A 16 -5.66 -14.87 -4.21
N ALA A 17 -4.73 -15.64 -3.64
CA ALA A 17 -4.79 -17.10 -3.69
C ALA A 17 -5.95 -17.57 -2.79
N ARG A 18 -7.11 -17.89 -3.36
CA ARG A 18 -8.17 -18.60 -2.64
C ARG A 18 -7.67 -20.01 -2.33
N ALA A 19 -7.40 -20.27 -1.05
CA ALA A 19 -7.16 -21.62 -0.55
C ALA A 19 -8.38 -22.51 -0.87
N THR A 20 -8.15 -23.49 -1.76
CA THR A 20 -8.88 -24.76 -1.94
C THR A 20 -10.41 -24.75 -1.79
N SER A 21 -11.12 -24.61 -2.91
CA SER A 21 -12.39 -25.33 -3.10
C SER A 21 -12.47 -25.91 -4.52
N ARG A 22 -12.66 -27.23 -4.57
CA ARG A 22 -12.65 -28.09 -5.76
C ARG A 22 -13.61 -27.61 -6.86
N ARG A 23 -13.12 -27.68 -8.11
CA ARG A 23 -13.85 -27.77 -9.39
C ARG A 23 -15.13 -26.90 -9.50
N ARG A 24 -14.97 -25.70 -10.07
CA ARG A 24 -16.01 -25.08 -10.89
C ARG A 24 -15.37 -24.27 -12.02
N GLN A 25 -15.40 -24.87 -13.20
CA GLN A 25 -15.71 -24.25 -14.48
C GLN A 25 -15.42 -22.73 -14.62
N VAL A 26 -14.30 -22.42 -15.29
CA VAL A 26 -14.06 -21.41 -16.33
C VAL A 26 -15.02 -20.20 -16.41
N GLN A 27 -14.42 -18.99 -16.41
CA GLN A 27 -14.96 -17.62 -16.56
C GLN A 27 -15.30 -16.88 -15.25
N ASP A 28 -14.26 -16.43 -14.56
CA ASP A 28 -14.19 -15.02 -14.18
C ASP A 28 -12.84 -14.54 -14.72
N GLU A 29 -12.85 -13.44 -15.47
CA GLU A 29 -11.65 -12.68 -15.80
C GLU A 29 -10.90 -12.41 -14.49
N GLU A 30 -9.66 -12.88 -14.37
CA GLU A 30 -8.86 -12.76 -13.14
C GLU A 30 -8.67 -11.28 -12.77
N MET A 31 -9.52 -10.75 -11.89
CA MET A 31 -9.54 -9.33 -11.52
C MET A 31 -8.34 -8.98 -10.62
N VAL A 32 -7.61 -7.92 -10.96
CA VAL A 32 -6.52 -7.38 -10.13
C VAL A 32 -7.14 -6.63 -8.94
N GLU A 33 -6.88 -7.11 -7.73
CA GLU A 33 -7.42 -6.49 -6.50
C GLU A 33 -6.48 -5.43 -5.88
N ARG A 34 -5.20 -5.44 -6.27
CA ARG A 34 -4.15 -4.53 -5.75
C ARG A 34 -3.05 -4.27 -6.79
N VAL A 35 -2.70 -2.99 -6.94
CA VAL A 35 -1.49 -2.52 -7.62
C VAL A 35 -0.62 -1.82 -6.59
N ARG A 36 0.64 -2.24 -6.44
CA ARG A 36 1.55 -1.75 -5.39
C ARG A 36 2.86 -1.27 -5.98
N LEU A 37 3.26 -0.08 -5.54
CA LEU A 37 4.61 0.47 -5.67
C LEU A 37 5.24 0.49 -4.29
N ARG A 38 6.44 -0.08 -4.17
CA ARG A 38 7.22 -0.06 -2.93
C ARG A 38 8.54 0.65 -3.18
N LEU A 39 8.82 1.63 -2.35
CA LEU A 39 10.09 2.32 -2.26
C LEU A 39 10.75 1.95 -0.93
N THR A 40 11.91 1.30 -0.99
CA THR A 40 12.72 0.96 0.18
C THR A 40 14.11 1.52 -0.01
N ASP A 41 14.63 2.25 0.98
CA ASP A 41 16.03 2.67 0.96
C ASP A 41 16.88 1.64 1.74
N TYR A 42 18.03 1.26 1.17
CA TYR A 42 18.98 0.32 1.76
C TYR A 42 20.29 1.01 2.19
N ALA A 43 20.38 2.35 2.13
CA ALA A 43 21.56 3.10 2.53
C ALA A 43 21.45 3.67 3.96
N ALA A 44 22.42 3.28 4.81
CA ALA A 44 22.36 3.35 6.28
C ALA A 44 22.50 4.73 6.96
N GLU A 45 22.41 5.86 6.27
CA GLU A 45 22.86 7.15 6.85
C GLU A 45 21.90 8.35 6.68
N TRP A 46 20.63 8.14 6.30
CA TRP A 46 19.66 9.24 6.27
C TRP A 46 18.27 8.70 6.65
N ALA A 47 17.28 9.57 6.92
CA ALA A 47 15.85 9.24 7.04
C ALA A 47 15.04 9.51 5.74
N PRO A 48 15.39 8.93 4.58
CA PRO A 48 14.74 9.20 3.30
C PRO A 48 13.33 8.61 3.15
N PRO A 49 12.89 7.54 3.85
CA PRO A 49 11.50 7.09 3.75
C PRO A 49 10.50 8.16 4.20
N LEU A 50 10.79 8.89 5.28
CA LEU A 50 9.89 9.92 5.79
C LEU A 50 9.80 11.13 4.85
N ASP A 51 10.92 11.56 4.28
CA ASP A 51 10.95 12.63 3.26
C ASP A 51 10.21 12.19 1.99
N ALA A 52 10.41 10.95 1.54
CA ALA A 52 9.69 10.39 0.39
C ALA A 52 8.17 10.33 0.64
N PHE A 53 7.74 9.85 1.80
CA PHE A 53 6.34 9.84 2.21
C PHE A 53 5.74 11.25 2.20
N ALA A 54 6.43 12.22 2.82
CA ALA A 54 5.95 13.60 2.87
C ALA A 54 5.84 14.23 1.47
N ARG A 55 6.81 14.00 0.59
CA ARG A 55 6.78 14.50 -0.80
C ARG A 55 5.68 13.86 -1.62
N MET A 56 5.50 12.54 -1.52
CA MET A 56 4.41 11.82 -2.19
C MET A 56 3.05 12.29 -1.68
N ALA A 57 2.89 12.44 -0.36
CA ALA A 57 1.66 12.95 0.24
C ALA A 57 1.30 14.35 -0.28
N ALA A 58 2.29 15.25 -0.36
CA ALA A 58 2.07 16.60 -0.90
C ALA A 58 1.70 16.58 -2.40
N ALA A 59 2.35 15.74 -3.20
CA ALA A 59 2.06 15.59 -4.62
C ALA A 59 0.65 15.01 -4.87
N LEU A 60 0.27 13.97 -4.12
CA LEU A 60 -1.07 13.37 -4.17
C LEU A 60 -2.12 14.37 -3.68
N HIS A 61 -1.86 15.10 -2.60
CA HIS A 61 -2.77 16.14 -2.11
C HIS A 61 -3.03 17.22 -3.16
N THR A 62 -1.98 17.65 -3.86
CA THR A 62 -2.12 18.65 -4.93
C THR A 62 -2.96 18.13 -6.10
N SER A 63 -2.85 16.84 -6.41
CA SER A 63 -3.51 16.23 -7.57
C SER A 63 -4.94 15.76 -7.28
N LEU A 64 -5.19 15.24 -6.08
CA LEU A 64 -6.43 14.55 -5.70
C LEU A 64 -7.23 15.30 -4.61
N GLY A 65 -6.63 16.32 -3.98
CA GLY A 65 -7.20 17.00 -2.83
C GLY A 65 -6.87 16.31 -1.50
N ALA A 66 -7.60 16.69 -0.44
CA ALA A 66 -7.39 16.14 0.89
C ALA A 66 -7.66 14.62 0.94
N PRO A 67 -6.82 13.85 1.67
CA PRO A 67 -7.12 12.45 1.92
C PRO A 67 -8.42 12.34 2.72
N THR A 68 -9.18 11.28 2.45
CA THR A 68 -10.44 10.96 3.12
C THR A 68 -10.22 10.40 4.53
N ASP A 69 -9.08 9.74 4.76
CA ASP A 69 -8.68 9.22 6.07
C ASP A 69 -7.17 9.44 6.29
N ARG A 70 -6.79 9.69 7.55
CA ARG A 70 -5.41 9.92 7.99
C ARG A 70 -5.14 9.11 9.24
N ARG A 71 -4.19 8.19 9.15
CA ARG A 71 -3.78 7.30 10.25
C ARG A 71 -2.37 7.67 10.70
N PRO A 72 -2.21 8.48 11.76
CA PRO A 72 -0.90 8.77 12.31
C PRO A 72 -0.40 7.57 13.13
N GLY A 73 0.92 7.42 13.26
CA GLY A 73 1.53 6.35 14.04
C GLY A 73 2.93 6.01 13.54
N THR A 74 3.50 4.92 14.06
CA THR A 74 4.75 4.33 13.55
C THR A 74 4.59 3.92 12.09
N ASP A 75 3.45 3.30 11.77
CA ASP A 75 3.06 2.94 10.41
C ASP A 75 2.00 3.94 9.90
N ALA A 76 2.45 5.14 9.55
CA ALA A 76 1.57 6.23 9.16
C ALA A 76 0.96 6.00 7.76
N ALA A 77 -0.34 6.21 7.61
CA ALA A 77 -1.04 6.03 6.33
C ALA A 77 -2.00 7.18 5.98
N LEU A 78 -2.17 7.44 4.69
CA LEU A 78 -3.11 8.39 4.11
C LEU A 78 -3.94 7.69 3.03
N HIS A 79 -5.26 7.82 3.11
CA HIS A 79 -6.16 7.16 2.19
C HIS A 79 -6.93 8.20 1.35
N TRP A 80 -7.10 7.91 0.06
CA TRP A 80 -8.04 8.60 -0.82
C TRP A 80 -9.05 7.58 -1.34
N ALA A 81 -10.20 7.51 -0.67
CA ALA A 81 -11.26 6.58 -1.01
C ALA A 81 -12.01 7.03 -2.28
N GLY A 82 -12.08 6.14 -3.26
CA GLY A 82 -12.97 6.22 -4.41
C GLY A 82 -14.18 5.30 -4.25
N SER A 83 -14.99 5.18 -5.31
CA SER A 83 -16.20 4.34 -5.31
C SER A 83 -15.89 2.85 -5.09
N ASP A 84 -14.89 2.34 -5.81
CA ASP A 84 -14.59 0.91 -5.87
C ASP A 84 -13.18 0.58 -5.38
N THR A 85 -12.30 1.57 -5.40
CA THR A 85 -10.89 1.44 -5.01
C THR A 85 -10.48 2.58 -4.10
N THR A 86 -9.47 2.33 -3.28
CA THR A 86 -8.84 3.30 -2.41
C THR A 86 -7.36 3.39 -2.77
N LEU A 87 -6.86 4.61 -2.95
CA LEU A 87 -5.43 4.85 -3.02
C LEU A 87 -4.89 4.99 -1.59
N VAL A 88 -3.90 4.19 -1.23
CA VAL A 88 -3.25 4.17 0.08
C VAL A 88 -1.80 4.57 -0.10
N LEU A 89 -1.36 5.61 0.62
CA LEU A 89 0.05 5.91 0.82
C LEU A 89 0.39 5.57 2.26
N GLU A 90 1.34 4.67 2.46
CA GLU A 90 1.73 4.16 3.77
C GLU A 90 3.25 4.27 3.95
N HIS A 91 3.67 4.68 5.14
CA HIS A 91 5.05 4.59 5.60
C HIS A 91 5.12 3.49 6.64
N ALA A 92 5.73 2.35 6.32
CA ALA A 92 5.85 1.21 7.20
C ALA A 92 7.32 0.75 7.30
N GLY A 93 7.87 0.83 8.52
CA GLY A 93 9.30 0.63 8.77
C GLY A 93 10.19 1.51 7.88
N ASP A 94 11.10 0.88 7.13
CA ASP A 94 12.03 1.56 6.21
C ASP A 94 11.49 1.70 4.78
N SER A 95 10.18 1.53 4.59
CA SER A 95 9.55 1.50 3.26
C SER A 95 8.36 2.44 3.17
N VAL A 96 8.19 2.99 1.98
CA VAL A 96 6.99 3.73 1.57
C VAL A 96 6.25 2.89 0.53
N TYR A 97 4.97 2.65 0.78
CA TYR A 97 4.07 1.92 -0.10
C TYR A 97 3.06 2.89 -0.70
N LEU A 98 2.87 2.82 -2.01
CA LEU A 98 1.78 3.46 -2.72
C LEU A 98 0.95 2.38 -3.40
N GLU A 99 -0.31 2.26 -3.00
CA GLU A 99 -1.19 1.17 -3.41
C GLU A 99 -2.50 1.69 -3.96
N LEU A 100 -2.95 1.11 -5.06
CA LEU A 100 -4.35 1.18 -5.47
C LEU A 100 -4.97 -0.19 -5.19
N VAL A 101 -5.92 -0.24 -4.24
CA VAL A 101 -6.53 -1.48 -3.77
C VAL A 101 -8.05 -1.40 -3.86
N THR A 102 -8.71 -2.51 -4.17
CA THR A 102 -10.18 -2.57 -4.14
C THR A 102 -10.69 -2.38 -2.71
N ASN A 103 -11.80 -1.66 -2.53
CA ASN A 103 -12.38 -1.39 -1.20
C ASN A 103 -12.70 -2.69 -0.45
N LYS A 104 -13.10 -3.74 -1.19
CA LYS A 104 -13.33 -5.09 -0.67
C LYS A 104 -12.06 -5.72 -0.10
N ARG A 105 -10.94 -5.66 -0.83
CA ARG A 105 -9.67 -6.23 -0.38
C ARG A 105 -9.11 -5.47 0.82
N LEU A 106 -9.20 -4.14 0.79
CA LEU A 106 -8.77 -3.29 1.90
C LEU A 106 -9.53 -3.61 3.19
N SER A 107 -10.85 -3.75 3.12
CA SER A 107 -11.67 -4.11 4.29
C SER A 107 -11.29 -5.47 4.90
N LEU A 108 -10.87 -6.42 4.05
CA LEU A 108 -10.42 -7.73 4.52
C LEU A 108 -9.04 -7.67 5.18
N ASP A 109 -8.12 -6.89 4.62
CA ASP A 109 -6.80 -6.68 5.23
C ASP A 109 -6.93 -5.95 6.59
N GLU A 110 -7.84 -4.99 6.71
CA GLU A 110 -8.13 -4.28 7.97
C GLU A 110 -8.75 -5.19 9.04
N GLU A 111 -9.62 -6.12 8.64
CA GLU A 111 -10.18 -7.11 9.56
C GLU A 111 -9.10 -8.08 10.06
N LEU A 112 -8.22 -8.55 9.16
CA LEU A 112 -7.11 -9.40 9.54
C LEU A 112 -6.13 -8.70 10.49
N LEU A 113 -5.83 -7.41 10.24
CA LEU A 113 -4.98 -6.63 11.13
C LEU A 113 -5.62 -6.50 12.53
N ARG A 114 -6.91 -6.21 12.60
CA ARG A 114 -7.62 -6.15 13.89
C ARG A 114 -7.57 -7.48 14.64
N MET A 115 -7.76 -8.60 13.93
CA MET A 115 -7.66 -9.93 14.53
C MET A 115 -6.25 -10.23 15.06
N ASP A 116 -5.20 -9.79 14.35
CA ASP A 116 -3.80 -9.94 14.81
C ASP A 116 -3.55 -9.12 16.09
N GLU A 117 -4.00 -7.86 16.11
CA GLU A 117 -3.88 -6.97 17.27
C GLU A 117 -4.64 -7.52 18.51
N GLU A 118 -5.73 -8.24 18.29
CA GLU A 118 -6.53 -8.90 19.34
C GLU A 118 -5.98 -10.29 19.74
N GLY A 119 -4.93 -10.79 19.07
CA GLY A 119 -4.34 -12.11 19.32
C GLY A 119 -5.23 -13.27 18.90
N LEU A 120 -6.06 -13.07 17.88
CA LEU A 120 -7.03 -14.04 17.35
C LEU A 120 -6.53 -14.80 16.12
N LEU A 121 -5.26 -14.62 15.73
CA LEU A 121 -4.58 -15.29 14.62
C LEU A 121 -3.43 -16.19 15.10
#